data_AF-A0A954XVS6-F1
#
_entry.id   AF-A0A954XVS6-F1
#
_cell.length_a   1.000
_cell.length_b   1.000
_cell.length_c   1.000
_cell.angle_alpha   90.00
_cell.angle_beta   90.00
_cell.angle_gamma   90.00
#
_symmetry.space_group_name_H-M   'P 1'
#
loop_
_entity.id
_entity.type
_entity.pdbx_description
1 polymer ?
#
loop_
_entity_poly.entity_id
_entity_poly.type
_entity_poly.pdbx_seq_one_letter_code
_entity_poly.pdbx_strand_id
1 'polypeptide(L)'
;MSSTATKPFRSPFLRVKLKSLAEEARIVRREERKAHSDVRSSLHDHRVHVVRKAARNTHIAYGLLLGKTLEQIEGTATPARPPDWKAIEKMVRQYGPTNFELKLAA
;
A
#
# COMPACT_ATOMS: atom_id res chain seq x y z
N MET A 1 25.83 -12.94 13.17
CA MET A 1 24.55 -13.01 12.44
C MET A 1 24.71 -12.27 11.13
N SER A 2 24.87 -12.97 10.01
CA SER A 2 25.12 -12.35 8.70
C SER A 2 23.89 -11.55 8.25
N SER A 3 24.00 -10.23 8.27
CA SER A 3 23.06 -9.33 7.62
C SER A 3 23.23 -9.48 6.11
N THR A 4 22.44 -10.37 5.50
CA THR A 4 22.27 -10.39 4.04
C THR A 4 21.50 -9.12 3.66
N ALA A 5 22.23 -8.10 3.22
CA ALA A 5 21.65 -6.91 2.63
C ALA A 5 20.92 -7.32 1.34
N THR A 6 19.61 -7.56 1.44
CA THR A 6 18.77 -7.88 0.29
C THR A 6 18.76 -6.67 -0.65
N LYS A 7 19.30 -6.84 -1.86
CA LYS A 7 19.38 -5.78 -2.87
C LYS A 7 17.97 -5.22 -3.12
N PRO A 8 17.78 -3.88 -3.15
CA PRO A 8 16.45 -3.29 -3.34
C PRO A 8 15.86 -3.71 -4.68
N PHE A 9 14.62 -4.22 -4.65
CA PHE A 9 13.86 -4.62 -5.81
C PHE A 9 12.85 -3.53 -6.21
N ARG A 10 13.07 -2.94 -7.38
CA ARG A 10 12.17 -1.91 -7.92
C ARG A 10 11.15 -2.57 -8.86
N SER A 11 9.97 -2.89 -8.33
CA SER A 11 8.87 -3.41 -9.16
C SER A 11 8.22 -2.27 -9.97
N PRO A 12 8.35 -2.24 -11.31
CA PRO A 12 7.68 -1.23 -12.13
C PRO A 12 6.15 -1.38 -12.08
N PHE A 13 5.65 -2.62 -12.01
CA PHE A 13 4.21 -2.91 -11.90
C PHE A 13 3.61 -2.40 -10.59
N LEU A 14 4.29 -2.61 -9.46
CA LEU A 14 3.81 -2.11 -8.17
C LEU A 14 3.84 -0.58 -8.12
N ARG A 15 4.83 0.05 -8.78
CA ARG A 15 4.89 1.50 -8.94
C ARG A 15 3.73 2.04 -9.79
N VAL A 16 3.35 1.34 -10.86
CA VAL A 16 2.16 1.68 -11.66
C VAL A 16 0.90 1.52 -10.80
N LYS A 17 0.74 0.40 -10.08
CA LYS A 17 -0.39 0.15 -9.17
C LYS A 17 -0.56 1.28 -8.15
N LEU A 18 0.52 1.75 -7.53
CA LEU A 18 0.52 2.89 -6.62
C LEU A 18 -0.03 4.16 -7.27
N LYS A 19 0.45 4.50 -8.47
CA LYS A 19 -0.02 5.66 -9.22
C LYS A 19 -1.50 5.53 -9.60
N SER A 20 -1.93 4.35 -10.03
CA SER A 20 -3.33 4.08 -10.37
C SER A 20 -4.26 4.24 -9.17
N LEU A 21 -3.89 3.71 -8.00
CA LEU A 21 -4.68 3.87 -6.77
C LEU A 21 -4.75 5.34 -6.31
N ALA A 22 -3.65 6.09 -6.46
CA ALA A 22 -3.65 7.51 -6.18
C ALA A 22 -4.59 8.27 -7.13
N GLU A 23 -4.62 7.90 -8.41
CA GLU A 23 -5.50 8.52 -9.39
C GLU A 23 -6.97 8.14 -9.17
N GLU A 24 -7.27 6.88 -8.87
CA GLU A 24 -8.61 6.43 -8.48
C GLU A 24 -9.13 7.26 -7.29
N ALA A 25 -8.31 7.47 -6.26
CA ALA A 25 -8.69 8.29 -5.12
C ALA A 25 -9.00 9.75 -5.52
N ARG A 26 -8.29 10.32 -6.50
CA ARG A 26 -8.56 11.67 -7.03
C ARG A 26 -9.86 11.72 -7.84
N ILE A 27 -10.10 10.70 -8.67
CA ILE A 27 -11.32 10.56 -9.47
C ILE A 27 -12.52 10.44 -8.54
N VAL A 28 -12.50 9.51 -7.58
CA VAL A 28 -13.60 9.31 -6.63
C VAL A 28 -13.85 10.58 -5.82
N ARG A 29 -12.80 11.27 -5.36
CA ARG A 29 -12.96 12.56 -4.67
C ARG A 29 -13.60 13.65 -5.55
N ARG A 30 -13.34 13.65 -6.86
CA ARG A 30 -13.94 14.60 -7.80
C ARG A 30 -15.43 14.30 -7.97
N GLU A 31 -15.80 13.03 -8.10
CA GLU A 31 -17.19 12.60 -8.23
C GLU A 31 -17.96 12.77 -6.91
N GLU A 32 -17.34 12.55 -5.74
CA GLU A 32 -17.91 12.87 -4.43
C GLU A 32 -18.39 14.33 -4.32
N ARG A 33 -17.67 15.26 -4.96
CA ARG A 33 -18.03 16.70 -4.92
C ARG A 33 -19.24 17.04 -5.79
N LYS A 34 -19.53 16.20 -6.79
CA LYS A 34 -20.67 16.36 -7.71
C LYS A 34 -21.90 15.57 -7.24
N ALA A 35 -21.67 14.51 -6.46
CA ALA A 35 -22.73 13.64 -5.96
C ALA A 35 -23.45 14.25 -4.74
N HIS A 36 -24.68 13.82 -4.53
CA HIS A 36 -25.51 14.20 -3.40
C HIS A 36 -25.91 12.96 -2.57
N SER A 37 -26.37 13.22 -1.34
CA SER A 37 -26.94 12.23 -0.41
C SER A 37 -26.14 10.91 -0.34
N ASP A 38 -26.79 9.78 -0.59
CA ASP A 38 -26.26 8.44 -0.37
C ASP A 38 -25.14 8.10 -1.34
N VAL A 39 -25.23 8.57 -2.58
CA VAL A 39 -24.18 8.34 -3.59
C VAL A 39 -22.87 8.98 -3.13
N ARG A 40 -22.94 10.20 -2.57
CA ARG A 40 -21.77 10.86 -2.00
C ARG A 40 -21.18 10.07 -0.84
N SER A 41 -22.01 9.56 0.05
CA SER A 41 -21.58 8.73 1.19
C SER A 41 -20.92 7.43 0.71
N SER A 42 -21.53 6.71 -0.24
CA SER A 42 -20.96 5.49 -0.80
C SER A 42 -19.62 5.72 -1.50
N LEU A 43 -19.48 6.82 -2.25
CA LEU A 43 -18.19 7.19 -2.86
C LEU A 43 -17.13 7.52 -1.81
N HIS A 44 -17.51 8.23 -0.75
CA HIS A 44 -16.63 8.52 0.38
C HIS A 44 -16.11 7.23 1.04
N ASP A 45 -17.02 6.30 1.32
CA ASP A 45 -16.69 5.03 1.95
C ASP A 45 -15.78 4.19 1.06
N HIS A 46 -16.06 4.11 -0.26
CA HIS A 46 -15.18 3.44 -1.21
C HIS A 46 -13.78 4.07 -1.20
N ARG A 47 -13.67 5.40 -1.28
CA ARG A 47 -12.37 6.08 -1.26
C ARG A 47 -11.60 5.81 0.03
N VAL A 48 -12.27 5.88 1.18
CA VAL A 48 -11.61 5.81 2.49
C VAL A 48 -11.30 4.38 2.91
N HIS A 49 -12.23 3.45 2.72
CA HIS A 49 -12.12 2.09 3.23
C HIS A 49 -11.53 1.12 2.22
N VAL A 50 -11.74 1.34 0.91
CA VAL A 50 -11.24 0.46 -0.15
C VAL A 50 -9.95 1.04 -0.73
N VAL A 51 -10.02 2.22 -1.36
CA VAL A 51 -8.90 2.76 -2.16
C VAL A 51 -7.73 3.17 -1.28
N ARG A 52 -7.95 3.95 -0.21
CA ARG A 52 -6.87 4.36 0.70
C ARG A 52 -6.22 3.18 1.41
N LYS A 53 -7.01 2.17 1.82
CA LYS A 53 -6.47 0.95 2.44
C LYS A 53 -5.57 0.20 1.45
N ALA A 54 -6.05 -0.01 0.21
CA ALA A 54 -5.25 -0.63 -0.84
C ALA A 54 -3.97 0.16 -1.16
N ALA A 55 -4.06 1.49 -1.22
CA ALA A 55 -2.92 2.36 -1.45
C ALA A 55 -1.86 2.23 -0.35
N ARG A 56 -2.27 2.28 0.93
CA ARG A 56 -1.38 2.08 2.09
C ARG A 56 -0.66 0.74 2.02
N ASN A 57 -1.40 -0.36 1.83
CA ASN A 57 -0.82 -1.71 1.75
C ASN A 57 0.17 -1.85 0.58
N THR A 58 -0.18 -1.28 -0.59
CA THR A 58 0.70 -1.29 -1.77
C THR A 58 1.97 -0.47 -1.51
N HIS A 59 1.86 0.64 -0.77
CA HIS A 59 3.01 1.49 -0.44
C HIS A 59 3.98 0.78 0.51
N ILE A 60 3.45 0.11 1.53
CA ILE A 60 4.24 -0.71 2.44
C ILE A 60 4.94 -1.83 1.67
N ALA A 61 4.21 -2.59 0.84
CA ALA A 61 4.79 -3.64 0.02
C ALA A 61 5.93 -3.13 -0.87
N TYR A 62 5.75 -1.96 -1.49
CA TYR A 62 6.79 -1.32 -2.29
C TYR A 62 8.01 -0.90 -1.46
N GLY A 63 7.81 -0.31 -0.28
CA GLY A 63 8.89 0.05 0.62
C GLY A 63 9.68 -1.15 1.12
N LEU A 64 8.99 -2.24 1.48
CA LEU A 64 9.62 -3.50 1.91
C LEU A 64 10.47 -4.12 0.80
N LEU A 65 9.99 -4.11 -0.46
CA LEU A 65 10.78 -4.57 -1.61
C LEU A 65 12.03 -3.71 -1.84
N LEU A 66 12.00 -2.44 -1.43
CA LEU A 66 13.18 -1.55 -1.45
C LEU A 66 14.09 -1.73 -0.23
N GLY A 67 13.79 -2.68 0.67
CA GLY A 67 14.57 -2.91 1.89
C GLY A 67 14.34 -1.87 2.99
N LYS A 68 13.24 -1.10 2.94
CA LYS A 68 12.88 -0.16 4.00
C LYS A 68 12.16 -0.87 5.14
N THR A 69 12.38 -0.42 6.37
CA THR A 69 11.60 -0.87 7.53
C THR A 69 10.22 -0.22 7.55
N LEU A 70 9.26 -0.79 8.28
CA LEU A 70 7.92 -0.21 8.42
C LEU A 70 7.98 1.21 9.00
N GLU A 71 8.85 1.45 9.98
CA GLU A 71 9.08 2.75 10.61
C GLU A 71 9.57 3.80 9.60
N GLN A 72 10.42 3.42 8.65
CA GLN A 72 10.87 4.31 7.58
C GLN A 72 9.77 4.64 6.56
N ILE A 73 8.74 3.79 6.47
CA ILE A 73 7.64 3.94 5.52
C ILE A 73 6.49 4.75 6.14
N GLU A 74 6.07 4.43 7.36
CA GLU A 74 4.91 5.03 8.02
C GLU A 74 5.26 6.05 9.11
N GLY A 75 6.55 6.16 9.46
CA GLY A 75 7.03 6.96 10.58
C GLY A 75 7.01 6.18 11.91
N THR A 76 7.36 6.88 12.98
CA THR A 76 7.41 6.32 14.36
C THR A 76 6.08 6.42 15.09
N ALA A 77 5.11 7.14 14.55
CA ALA A 77 3.78 7.22 15.15
C ALA A 77 3.09 5.86 15.06
N THR A 78 2.57 5.35 16.18
CA THR A 78 1.77 4.13 16.18
C THR A 78 0.61 4.32 15.22
N PRO A 79 0.52 3.52 14.14
CA PRO A 79 -0.56 3.71 13.20
C PRO A 79 -1.88 3.39 13.90
N ALA A 80 -2.91 4.24 13.69
CA ALA A 80 -4.23 4.05 14.30
C ALA A 80 -4.86 2.68 13.99
N ARG A 81 -4.37 1.99 12.96
CA ARG A 81 -4.70 0.59 12.64
C ARG A 81 -3.45 -0.16 12.22
N PRO A 82 -3.26 -1.41 12.67
CA PRO A 82 -2.14 -2.24 12.24
C PRO A 82 -2.16 -2.46 10.72
N PRO A 83 -0.99 -2.63 10.07
CA PRO A 83 -0.92 -3.01 8.67
C PRO A 83 -1.63 -4.34 8.39
N ASP A 84 -2.26 -4.45 7.22
CA ASP A 84 -2.87 -5.69 6.75
C ASP A 84 -1.80 -6.56 6.10
N TRP A 85 -1.06 -7.30 6.93
CA TRP A 85 0.10 -8.10 6.50
C TRP A 85 -0.25 -9.14 5.43
N LYS A 86 -1.46 -9.70 5.47
CA LYS A 86 -1.94 -10.66 4.46
C LYS A 86 -2.07 -9.99 3.09
N ALA A 87 -2.64 -8.78 3.04
CA ALA A 87 -2.74 -8.03 1.79
C ALA A 87 -1.37 -7.55 1.27
N ILE A 88 -0.48 -7.14 2.19
CA ILE A 88 0.89 -6.72 1.86
C ILE A 88 1.69 -7.89 1.29
N GLU A 89 1.66 -9.05 1.94
CA GLU A 89 2.32 -10.27 1.49
C GLU A 89 1.82 -10.68 0.10
N LYS A 90 0.51 -10.61 -0.14
CA LYS A 90 -0.05 -10.87 -1.48
C LYS A 90 0.57 -9.95 -2.55
N MET A 91 0.74 -8.66 -2.26
CA MET A 91 1.37 -7.71 -3.19
C MET A 91 2.85 -8.02 -3.41
N VAL A 92 3.58 -8.37 -2.36
CA VAL A 92 4.99 -8.76 -2.44
C VAL A 92 5.17 -10.03 -3.25
N ARG A 93 4.33 -11.06 -3.04
CA ARG A 93 4.37 -12.31 -3.81
C ARG A 93 4.00 -12.09 -5.28
N GLN A 94 3.01 -11.23 -5.54
CA GLN A 94 2.52 -10.99 -6.90
C GLN A 94 3.48 -10.15 -7.74
N TYR A 95 4.11 -9.14 -7.13
CA TYR A 95 4.88 -8.12 -7.86
C TYR A 95 6.35 -8.06 -7.49
N GLY A 96 6.79 -8.85 -6.51
CA GLY A 96 8.18 -9.00 -6.10
C GLY A 96 8.91 -10.11 -6.87
N PRO A 97 10.19 -10.35 -6.56
CA PRO A 97 10.96 -11.42 -7.17
C PRO A 97 10.50 -12.78 -6.63
N THR A 98 10.60 -13.82 -7.45
CA THR A 98 10.13 -15.18 -7.15
C THR A 98 10.74 -15.78 -5.87
N ASN A 99 11.95 -15.35 -5.49
CA ASN A 99 12.70 -15.85 -4.33
C ASN A 99 12.73 -14.85 -3.16
N PHE A 100 11.70 -14.01 -2.97
CA PHE A 100 11.68 -13.01 -1.91
C PHE A 100 11.24 -13.60 -0.56
N GLU A 101 12.14 -13.62 0.42
CA GLU A 101 11.81 -13.95 1.82
C GLU A 101 11.43 -12.68 2.59
N LEU A 102 10.19 -12.62 3.09
CA LEU A 102 9.73 -11.56 3.97
C LEU A 102 10.36 -11.74 5.36
N LYS A 103 11.34 -10.89 5.71
CA LYS A 103 11.78 -10.73 7.10
C LYS A 103 10.71 -9.92 7.85
N LEU A 104 9.64 -10.60 8.29
CA LEU A 104 8.69 -10.03 9.25
C LEU A 104 9.39 -10.02 10.62
N ALA A 105 9.71 -8.83 11.12
CA ALA A 105 10.05 -8.68 12.54
C ALA A 105 8.77 -8.96 13.34
N ALA A 106 8.79 -10.07 14.07
CA ALA A 106 7.79 -10.40 15.08
C ALA A 106 7.91 -9.46 16.28
#